data_AF-A0A2V9UQQ0-F1
#
_entry.id   AF-A0A2V9UQQ0-F1
#
_cell.length_a   1.000
_cell.length_b   1.000
_cell.length_c   1.000
_cell.angle_alpha   90.00
_cell.angle_beta   90.00
_cell.angle_gamma   90.00
#
_symmetry.space_group_name_H-M   'P 1'
#
loop_
_entity.id
_entity.type
_entity.pdbx_description
1 polymer ?
#
loop_
_entity_poly.entity_id
_entity_poly.type
_entity_poly.pdbx_seq_one_letter_code
_entity_poly.pdbx_strand_id
1 'polypeptide(L)'
;MYYSDQRSSRGLWATFAVCALLGAGLFFVPAFIIRPFRYQSPRALWLAMAVHDRAPRWTLFATLLCLVFALLLWRNSRRWGRTVLTIAMLLVGFTAVMARLNYFEWMFHPLDSAQFIGEAQSKLDAGEMIMAVRFGSDARAYPISEMAYHHVLNDWVGGVPVAVTY
;
A
#
# COMPACT_ATOMS: atom_id res chain seq x y z
N MET A 1 -42.55 -25.71 -4.22
CA MET A 1 -42.25 -24.31 -3.82
C MET A 1 -40.91 -24.13 -3.08
N TYR A 2 -40.18 -25.19 -2.71
CA TYR A 2 -38.91 -25.10 -1.95
C TYR A 2 -37.65 -24.77 -2.79
N TYR A 3 -37.71 -24.97 -4.12
CA TYR A 3 -36.56 -24.84 -5.02
C TYR A 3 -36.22 -23.40 -5.41
N SER A 4 -37.20 -22.49 -5.40
CA SER A 4 -37.00 -21.08 -5.78
C SER A 4 -36.18 -20.31 -4.73
N ASP A 5 -36.38 -20.62 -3.45
CA ASP A 5 -35.77 -19.91 -2.33
C ASP A 5 -34.25 -20.20 -2.21
N GLN A 6 -33.84 -21.44 -2.47
CA GLN A 6 -32.42 -21.81 -2.52
C GLN A 6 -31.67 -21.16 -3.68
N ARG A 7 -32.30 -21.00 -4.85
CA ARG A 7 -31.67 -20.36 -6.01
C ARG A 7 -31.45 -18.87 -5.80
N SER A 8 -32.41 -18.19 -5.16
CA SER A 8 -32.30 -16.79 -4.75
C SER A 8 -31.14 -16.55 -3.78
N SER A 9 -31.03 -17.38 -2.74
CA SER A 9 -29.96 -17.29 -1.74
C SER A 9 -28.56 -17.47 -2.35
N ARG A 10 -28.37 -18.44 -3.25
CA ARG A 10 -27.08 -18.64 -3.94
C ARG A 10 -26.69 -17.44 -4.82
N GLY A 11 -27.67 -16.83 -5.50
CA GLY A 11 -27.45 -15.62 -6.29
C GLY A 11 -27.01 -14.42 -5.44
N LEU A 12 -27.63 -14.24 -4.27
CA LEU A 12 -27.24 -13.18 -3.32
C LEU A 12 -25.83 -13.39 -2.76
N TRP A 13 -25.47 -14.63 -2.39
CA TRP A 13 -24.11 -14.98 -1.97
C TRP A 13 -23.06 -14.72 -3.06
N ALA A 14 -23.35 -15.11 -4.30
CA ALA A 14 -22.47 -14.85 -5.43
C ALA A 14 -22.29 -13.35 -5.67
N THR A 15 -23.38 -12.58 -5.63
CA THR A 15 -23.33 -11.12 -5.81
C THR A 15 -22.54 -10.45 -4.69
N PHE A 16 -22.79 -10.83 -3.44
CA PHE A 16 -22.01 -10.37 -2.29
C PHE A 16 -20.51 -10.63 -2.47
N ALA A 17 -20.16 -11.86 -2.86
CA ALA A 17 -18.77 -12.26 -3.06
C ALA A 17 -18.10 -11.45 -4.18
N VAL A 18 -18.78 -11.24 -5.31
CA VAL A 18 -18.28 -10.40 -6.40
C VAL A 18 -18.08 -8.96 -5.95
N CYS A 19 -19.05 -8.35 -5.26
CA CYS A 19 -18.92 -7.00 -4.72
C CYS A 19 -17.75 -6.88 -3.73
N ALA A 20 -17.58 -7.86 -2.84
CA ALA A 20 -16.49 -7.87 -1.87
C ALA A 20 -15.11 -8.01 -2.54
N LEU A 21 -14.98 -8.89 -3.52
CA LEU A 21 -13.74 -9.09 -4.28
C LEU A 21 -13.38 -7.87 -5.12
N LEU A 22 -14.35 -7.28 -5.83
CA LEU A 22 -14.13 -6.04 -6.57
C LEU A 22 -13.74 -4.89 -5.62
N GLY A 23 -14.45 -4.74 -4.50
CA GLY A 23 -14.14 -3.75 -3.48
C GLY A 23 -12.74 -3.91 -2.88
N ALA A 24 -12.32 -5.14 -2.59
CA ALA A 24 -10.97 -5.43 -2.10
C ALA A 24 -9.90 -5.18 -3.18
N GLY A 25 -10.19 -5.54 -4.43
CA GLY A 25 -9.30 -5.34 -5.57
C GLY A 25 -8.96 -3.86 -5.80
N LEU A 26 -9.91 -2.94 -5.55
CA LEU A 26 -9.66 -1.50 -5.66
C LEU A 26 -8.53 -1.00 -4.75
N PHE A 27 -8.28 -1.66 -3.61
CA PHE A 27 -7.14 -1.36 -2.74
C PHE A 27 -5.92 -2.22 -3.05
N PHE A 28 -6.09 -3.54 -3.16
CA PHE A 28 -4.95 -4.45 -3.28
C PHE A 28 -4.24 -4.34 -4.64
N VAL A 29 -4.95 -4.10 -5.74
CA VAL A 29 -4.33 -3.95 -7.07
C VAL A 29 -3.29 -2.82 -7.08
N PRO A 30 -3.62 -1.57 -6.72
CA PRO A 30 -2.60 -0.54 -6.64
C PRO A 30 -1.54 -0.84 -5.57
N ALA A 31 -1.91 -1.43 -4.43
CA ALA A 31 -0.94 -1.76 -3.38
C ALA A 31 0.12 -2.78 -3.78
N PHE A 32 -0.21 -3.74 -4.65
CA PHE A 32 0.76 -4.72 -5.14
C PHE A 32 1.54 -4.25 -6.37
N ILE A 33 1.03 -3.28 -7.12
CA ILE A 33 1.71 -2.70 -8.29
C ILE A 33 2.67 -1.58 -7.86
N ILE A 34 2.21 -0.64 -7.03
CA ILE A 34 2.98 0.52 -6.58
C ILE A 34 3.86 0.07 -5.40
N ARG A 35 4.96 -0.61 -5.72
CA ARG A 35 5.97 -1.05 -4.77
C ARG A 35 7.33 -0.42 -5.07
N PRO A 36 8.06 0.05 -4.04
CA PRO A 36 9.38 0.63 -4.22
C PRO A 36 10.37 -0.45 -4.66
N PHE A 37 11.43 -0.02 -5.33
CA PHE A 37 12.55 -0.86 -5.75
C PHE A 37 12.16 -2.06 -6.63
N ARG A 38 11.00 -2.01 -7.27
CA ARG A 38 10.54 -2.99 -8.27
C ARG A 38 10.22 -2.30 -9.57
N TYR A 39 10.52 -2.97 -10.68
CA TYR A 39 10.14 -2.48 -11.99
C TYR A 39 8.61 -2.41 -12.13
N GLN A 40 8.12 -1.26 -12.56
CA GLN A 40 6.71 -1.01 -12.84
C GLN A 40 6.58 -0.63 -14.31
N SER A 41 5.87 -1.44 -15.10
CA SER A 41 5.64 -1.08 -16.50
C SER A 41 4.75 0.17 -16.60
N PRO A 42 4.92 1.04 -17.61
CA PRO A 42 4.13 2.26 -17.74
C PRO A 42 2.62 2.01 -17.73
N ARG A 43 2.19 0.90 -18.36
CA ARG A 43 0.77 0.49 -18.39
C ARG A 43 0.26 0.05 -17.03
N ALA A 44 1.04 -0.76 -16.30
CA ALA A 44 0.66 -1.22 -14.98
C ALA A 44 0.58 -0.05 -13.99
N LEU A 45 1.56 0.86 -14.03
CA LEU A 45 1.57 2.05 -13.19
C LEU A 45 0.39 2.98 -13.50
N TRP A 46 0.10 3.23 -14.79
CA TRP A 46 -1.06 4.01 -15.19
C TRP A 46 -2.37 3.43 -14.66
N LEU A 47 -2.55 2.11 -14.79
CA LEU A 47 -3.74 1.42 -14.27
C LEU A 47 -3.82 1.55 -12.76
N ALA A 48 -2.71 1.30 -12.05
CA ALA A 48 -2.66 1.39 -10.60
C ALA A 48 -3.00 2.79 -10.09
N MET A 49 -2.43 3.84 -10.69
CA MET A 49 -2.74 5.23 -10.37
C MET A 49 -4.21 5.54 -10.63
N ALA A 50 -4.73 5.16 -11.79
CA ALA A 50 -6.14 5.40 -12.14
C ALA A 50 -7.12 4.71 -11.18
N VAL A 51 -6.77 3.50 -10.71
CA VAL A 51 -7.54 2.77 -9.69
C VAL A 51 -7.39 3.44 -8.33
N HIS A 52 -6.17 3.75 -7.90
CA HIS A 52 -5.85 4.38 -6.62
C HIS A 52 -6.65 5.67 -6.42
N ASP A 53 -6.66 6.58 -7.39
CA ASP A 53 -7.36 7.87 -7.31
C ASP A 53 -8.88 7.73 -7.14
N ARG A 54 -9.44 6.63 -7.62
CA ARG A 54 -10.87 6.34 -7.60
C ARG A 54 -11.26 5.42 -6.43
N ALA A 55 -10.30 4.68 -5.88
CA ALA A 55 -10.50 3.68 -4.86
C ALA A 55 -11.26 4.20 -3.62
N PRO A 56 -11.01 5.40 -3.05
CA PRO A 56 -11.75 5.86 -1.88
C PRO A 56 -13.29 5.87 -2.10
N ARG A 57 -13.74 6.38 -3.24
CA ARG A 57 -15.19 6.50 -3.55
C ARG A 57 -15.82 5.14 -3.80
N TRP A 58 -15.17 4.32 -4.62
CA TRP A 58 -15.72 3.03 -5.03
C TRP A 58 -15.61 1.94 -3.97
N THR A 59 -14.59 1.98 -3.11
CA THR A 59 -14.51 1.10 -1.93
C THR A 59 -15.66 1.39 -0.97
N LEU A 60 -15.98 2.67 -0.70
CA LEU A 60 -17.13 3.02 0.13
C LEU A 60 -18.44 2.52 -0.48
N PHE A 61 -18.65 2.74 -1.78
CA PHE A 61 -19.82 2.22 -2.48
C PHE A 61 -19.91 0.69 -2.36
N ALA A 62 -18.80 -0.02 -2.59
CA ALA A 62 -18.73 -1.47 -2.43
C ALA A 62 -19.03 -1.91 -0.99
N THR A 63 -18.50 -1.22 0.03
CA THR A 63 -18.79 -1.50 1.44
C THR A 63 -20.26 -1.35 1.77
N LEU A 64 -20.91 -0.26 1.32
CA LEU A 64 -22.34 -0.04 1.53
C LEU A 64 -23.19 -1.11 0.83
N LEU A 65 -22.82 -1.47 -0.40
CA LEU A 65 -23.50 -2.51 -1.17
C LEU A 65 -23.34 -3.89 -0.51
N CYS A 66 -22.12 -4.23 -0.07
CA CYS A 66 -21.84 -5.45 0.69
C CYS A 66 -22.60 -5.48 2.02
N LEU A 67 -22.74 -4.35 2.71
CA LEU A 67 -23.52 -4.26 3.95
C LEU A 67 -24.99 -4.60 3.71
N VAL A 68 -25.60 -4.06 2.64
CA VAL A 68 -26.98 -4.39 2.26
C VAL A 68 -27.13 -5.89 2.02
N PHE A 69 -26.27 -6.50 1.21
CA PHE A 69 -26.33 -7.94 0.95
C PHE A 69 -26.05 -8.78 2.21
N ALA A 70 -25.11 -8.37 3.06
CA ALA A 70 -24.84 -9.05 4.32
C ALA A 70 -26.07 -9.06 5.22
N LEU A 71 -26.79 -7.93 5.34
CA LEU A 71 -28.02 -7.85 6.13
C LEU A 71 -29.14 -8.74 5.57
N LEU A 72 -29.30 -8.80 4.25
CA LEU A 72 -30.26 -9.68 3.59
C LEU A 72 -29.93 -11.16 3.84
N LEU A 73 -28.66 -11.53 3.71
CA LEU A 73 -28.17 -12.90 3.91
C LEU A 73 -28.16 -13.31 5.40
N TRP A 74 -28.01 -12.36 6.33
CA TRP A 74 -27.81 -12.64 7.76
C TRP A 74 -28.96 -13.43 8.40
N ARG A 75 -30.20 -13.06 8.06
CA ARG A 75 -31.43 -13.65 8.64
C ARG A 75 -31.53 -15.15 8.34
N ASN A 76 -31.12 -15.56 7.14
CA ASN A 76 -31.24 -16.94 6.68
C ASN A 76 -29.92 -17.73 6.78
N SER A 77 -28.86 -17.11 7.31
CA SER A 77 -27.54 -17.74 7.42
C SER A 77 -27.36 -18.51 8.73
N ARG A 78 -26.79 -19.72 8.62
CA ARG A 78 -26.29 -20.51 9.77
C ARG A 78 -25.07 -19.83 10.40
N ARG A 79 -24.63 -20.30 11.57
CA ARG A 79 -23.46 -19.76 12.31
C ARG A 79 -22.23 -19.54 11.41
N TRP A 80 -21.86 -20.55 10.61
CA TRP A 80 -20.75 -20.44 9.65
C TRP A 80 -20.96 -19.35 8.60
N GLY A 81 -22.16 -19.24 8.02
CA GLY A 81 -22.47 -18.18 7.06
C GLY A 81 -22.37 -16.79 7.69
N ARG A 82 -22.83 -16.63 8.93
CA ARG A 82 -22.68 -15.38 9.68
C ARG A 82 -21.21 -15.04 9.95
N THR A 83 -20.41 -16.01 10.35
CA THR A 83 -18.96 -15.83 10.53
C THR A 83 -18.29 -15.39 9.23
N VAL A 84 -18.61 -16.02 8.09
CA VAL A 84 -18.07 -15.62 6.77
C VAL A 84 -18.48 -14.19 6.41
N LEU A 85 -19.75 -13.82 6.58
CA LEU A 85 -20.22 -12.45 6.32
C LEU A 85 -19.48 -11.43 7.19
N THR A 86 -19.31 -11.71 8.49
CA THR A 86 -18.58 -10.82 9.39
C THR A 86 -17.13 -10.64 8.97
N ILE A 87 -16.41 -11.73 8.66
CA ILE A 87 -15.01 -11.67 8.21
C ILE A 87 -14.90 -10.89 6.90
N ALA A 88 -15.77 -11.17 5.94
CA ALA A 88 -15.79 -10.46 4.67
C ALA A 88 -16.09 -8.96 4.84
N MET A 89 -17.02 -8.59 5.73
CA MET A 89 -17.31 -7.20 6.05
C MET A 89 -16.15 -6.49 6.75
N LEU A 90 -15.42 -7.18 7.63
CA LEU A 90 -14.21 -6.64 8.23
C LEU A 90 -13.12 -6.39 7.18
N LEU A 91 -12.92 -7.32 6.25
CA LEU A 91 -11.97 -7.15 5.15
C LEU A 91 -12.36 -5.98 4.24
N VAL A 92 -13.63 -5.88 3.85
CA VAL A 92 -14.13 -4.80 2.99
C VAL A 92 -14.11 -3.44 3.71
N GLY A 93 -14.37 -3.42 5.03
CA GLY A 93 -14.18 -2.22 5.85
C GLY A 93 -12.71 -1.80 5.93
N PHE A 94 -11.82 -2.77 6.16
CA PHE A 94 -10.38 -2.55 6.16
C PHE A 94 -9.87 -1.97 4.84
N THR A 95 -10.29 -2.53 3.69
CA THR A 95 -9.86 -2.03 2.38
C THR A 95 -10.40 -0.62 2.11
N ALA A 96 -11.61 -0.29 2.58
CA ALA A 96 -12.15 1.06 2.47
C ALA A 96 -11.42 2.08 3.33
N VAL A 97 -10.99 1.70 4.55
CA VAL A 97 -10.13 2.54 5.39
C VAL A 97 -8.77 2.74 4.71
N MET A 98 -8.12 1.65 4.29
CA MET A 98 -6.79 1.72 3.69
C MET A 98 -6.75 2.48 2.37
N ALA A 99 -7.82 2.44 1.57
CA ALA A 99 -7.94 3.25 0.36
C ALA A 99 -8.00 4.77 0.63
N ARG A 100 -8.10 5.22 1.89
CA ARG A 100 -8.09 6.64 2.30
C ARG A 100 -6.83 7.05 3.04
N LEU A 101 -5.98 6.09 3.39
CA LEU A 101 -4.75 6.34 4.10
C LEU A 101 -3.58 6.33 3.12
N ASN A 102 -2.66 7.26 3.29
CA ASN A 102 -1.39 7.28 2.57
C ASN A 102 -0.43 6.27 3.20
N TYR A 103 -0.72 4.97 3.09
CA TYR A 103 0.14 3.93 3.68
C TYR A 103 1.56 3.92 3.08
N PHE A 104 1.79 4.59 1.95
CA PHE A 104 3.12 4.84 1.39
C PHE A 104 4.04 5.59 2.37
N GLU A 105 3.49 6.45 3.23
CA GLU A 105 4.25 7.15 4.26
C GLU A 105 4.79 6.20 5.33
N TRP A 106 4.18 5.03 5.50
CA TRP A 106 4.66 4.01 6.45
C TRP A 106 5.79 3.15 5.87
N MET A 107 6.01 3.22 4.55
CA MET A 107 7.03 2.43 3.88
C MET A 107 8.42 3.07 3.97
N PHE A 108 8.49 4.38 4.22
CA PHE A 108 9.70 5.15 4.27
C PHE A 108 9.82 5.83 5.62
N HIS A 109 10.85 5.46 6.39
CA HIS A 109 11.08 6.05 7.70
C HIS A 109 12.11 7.18 7.59
N PRO A 110 11.86 8.36 8.18
CA PRO A 110 12.87 9.41 8.24
C PRO A 110 14.04 8.96 9.11
N LEU A 111 15.24 9.47 8.82
CA LEU A 111 16.42 9.35 9.69
C LEU A 111 16.51 10.58 10.59
N ASP A 112 16.63 10.36 11.90
CA ASP A 112 16.81 11.43 12.87
C ASP A 112 18.19 12.09 12.75
N SER A 113 19.21 11.31 12.39
CA SER A 113 20.59 11.80 12.22
C SER A 113 21.41 10.90 11.28
N ALA A 114 22.38 11.49 10.61
CA ALA A 114 23.32 10.77 9.77
C ALA A 114 24.30 9.94 10.61
N GLN A 115 24.45 8.66 10.27
CA GLN A 115 25.44 7.76 10.86
C GLN A 115 26.37 7.29 9.75
N PHE A 116 27.68 7.54 9.92
CA PHE A 116 28.68 7.25 8.90
C PHE A 116 29.66 6.19 9.39
N ILE A 117 30.06 5.33 8.46
CA ILE A 117 31.16 4.38 8.63
C ILE A 117 32.32 4.79 7.72
N GLY A 118 33.53 4.35 8.05
CA GLY A 118 34.68 4.58 7.19
C GLY A 118 34.57 3.77 5.88
N GLU A 119 35.20 4.26 4.81
CA GLU A 119 35.23 3.59 3.50
C GLU A 119 35.64 2.11 3.61
N ALA A 120 36.69 1.81 4.38
CA ALA A 120 37.20 0.45 4.57
C ALA A 120 36.21 -0.50 5.27
N GLN A 121 35.16 0.02 5.91
CA GLN A 121 34.10 -0.75 6.57
C GLN A 121 32.83 -0.84 5.71
N SER A 122 32.81 -0.16 4.56
CA SER A 122 31.67 -0.17 3.64
C SER A 122 31.39 -1.57 3.14
N LYS A 123 30.10 -1.93 3.12
CA LYS A 123 29.59 -3.17 2.52
C LYS A 123 28.85 -2.90 1.21
N LEU A 124 28.97 -1.69 0.67
CA LEU A 124 28.37 -1.34 -0.60
C LEU A 124 29.07 -2.10 -1.71
N ASP A 125 28.29 -2.57 -2.68
CA ASP A 125 28.83 -3.18 -3.89
C ASP A 125 29.64 -2.15 -4.68
N ALA A 126 30.65 -2.60 -5.42
CA ALA A 126 31.53 -1.70 -6.19
C ALA A 126 30.78 -0.88 -7.28
N GLY A 127 29.60 -1.35 -7.70
CA GLY A 127 28.73 -0.66 -8.65
C GLY A 127 27.66 0.23 -8.00
N GLU A 128 27.64 0.33 -6.67
CA GLU A 128 26.66 1.15 -5.95
C GLU A 128 26.84 2.63 -6.32
N MET A 129 25.75 3.28 -6.73
CA MET A 129 25.75 4.70 -7.01
C MET A 129 25.72 5.48 -5.69
N ILE A 130 26.61 6.47 -5.56
CA ILE A 130 26.68 7.35 -4.40
C ILE A 130 26.56 8.82 -4.83
N MET A 131 25.95 9.65 -3.99
CA MET A 131 26.14 11.09 -4.03
C MET A 131 27.31 11.45 -3.12
N ALA A 132 28.32 12.12 -3.65
CA ALA A 132 29.46 12.57 -2.88
C ALA A 132 29.44 14.09 -2.70
N VAL A 133 29.72 14.55 -1.50
CA VAL A 133 29.91 15.99 -1.19
C VAL A 133 31.21 16.16 -0.44
N ARG A 134 31.92 17.25 -0.72
CA ARG A 134 33.16 17.61 -0.04
C ARG A 134 33.18 19.09 0.27
N PHE A 135 33.37 19.42 1.54
CA PHE A 135 33.71 20.77 2.01
C PHE A 135 35.08 20.71 2.69
N GLY A 136 36.11 21.21 2.00
CA GLY A 136 37.49 21.14 2.47
C GLY A 136 37.97 19.70 2.64
N SER A 137 38.35 19.33 3.86
CA SER A 137 38.78 17.97 4.23
C SER A 137 37.62 17.04 4.58
N ASP A 138 36.42 17.55 4.85
CA ASP A 138 35.25 16.74 5.16
C ASP A 138 34.59 16.28 3.86
N ALA A 139 34.59 14.97 3.62
CA ALA A 139 34.00 14.34 2.46
C ALA A 139 33.04 13.24 2.91
N ARG A 140 31.80 13.29 2.39
CA ARG A 140 30.74 12.32 2.69
C ARG A 140 30.27 11.66 1.39
N ALA A 141 29.87 10.41 1.52
CA ALA A 141 29.22 9.63 0.48
C ALA A 141 27.86 9.15 0.99
N TYR A 142 26.81 9.37 0.20
CA TYR A 142 25.43 8.97 0.49
C TYR A 142 24.97 7.98 -0.57
N PRO A 143 24.80 6.70 -0.23
CA PRO A 143 24.34 5.69 -1.18
C PRO A 143 22.93 6.02 -1.70
N ILE A 144 22.74 5.89 -3.02
CA ILE A 144 21.43 6.16 -3.64
C ILE A 144 20.39 5.16 -3.15
N SER A 145 20.75 3.91 -2.84
CA SER A 145 19.82 2.94 -2.25
C SER A 145 19.26 3.37 -0.89
N GLU A 146 20.10 3.96 -0.03
CA GLU A 146 19.69 4.46 1.29
C GLU A 146 18.91 5.76 1.19
N MET A 147 19.39 6.70 0.36
CA MET A 147 18.66 7.94 0.07
C MET A 147 17.31 7.61 -0.57
N ALA A 148 17.29 6.72 -1.56
CA ALA A 148 16.25 5.78 -1.97
C ALA A 148 15.02 5.64 -1.07
N TYR A 149 15.34 5.31 0.17
CA TYR A 149 14.42 4.90 1.20
C TYR A 149 14.12 6.04 2.19
N HIS A 150 15.12 6.84 2.52
CA HIS A 150 14.99 7.91 3.52
C HIS A 150 14.56 9.27 2.95
N HIS A 151 14.61 9.44 1.63
CA HIS A 151 14.23 10.60 0.82
C HIS A 151 15.00 11.91 1.09
N VAL A 152 15.21 12.26 2.35
CA VAL A 152 15.90 13.45 2.80
C VAL A 152 16.74 13.11 4.02
N LEU A 153 18.00 13.56 4.02
CA LEU A 153 18.88 13.47 5.17
C LEU A 153 19.44 14.85 5.50
N ASN A 154 19.23 15.30 6.73
CA ASN A 154 19.90 16.49 7.25
C ASN A 154 21.27 16.10 7.79
N ASP A 155 22.32 16.79 7.36
CA ASP A 155 23.70 16.55 7.80
C ASP A 155 24.48 17.87 7.94
N TRP A 156 25.66 17.79 8.53
CA TRP A 156 26.62 18.89 8.63
C TRP A 156 27.95 18.46 8.01
N VAL A 157 28.32 19.09 6.89
CA VAL A 157 29.57 18.77 6.19
C VAL A 157 30.50 19.96 6.27
N GLY A 158 31.66 19.77 6.90
CA GLY A 158 32.62 20.85 7.12
C GLY A 158 32.03 22.04 7.91
N GLY A 159 31.07 21.79 8.80
CA GLY A 159 30.38 22.83 9.58
C GLY A 159 29.27 23.56 8.85
N VAL A 160 28.97 23.18 7.59
CA VAL A 160 27.87 23.74 6.80
C VAL A 160 26.66 22.79 6.88
N PRO A 161 25.46 23.28 7.27
CA PRO A 161 24.27 22.45 7.27
C PRO A 161 23.83 22.16 5.83
N VAL A 162 23.53 20.90 5.53
CA VAL A 162 23.07 20.44 4.22
C VAL A 162 21.83 19.57 4.37
N ALA A 163 20.95 19.65 3.36
CA ALA A 163 19.85 18.72 3.18
C ALA A 163 20.12 17.92 1.90
N VAL A 164 20.41 16.63 2.05
CA VAL A 164 20.76 15.73 0.94
C VAL A 164 19.49 15.07 0.43
N THR A 165 19.27 15.08 -0.88
CA THR A 165 18.11 14.49 -1.58
C THR A 165 18.49 14.13 -3.04
N TYR A 166 17.65 13.37 -3.75
CA TYR A 166 17.93 12.80 -5.08
C TYR A 166 16.69 12.76 -5.98
#